data_AF-A0A933XV99-F1
#
_entry.id   AF-A0A933XV99-F1
#
_cell.length_a   1.000
_cell.length_b   1.000
_cell.length_c   1.000
_cell.angle_alpha   90.00
_cell.angle_beta   90.00
_cell.angle_gamma   90.00
#
_symmetry.space_group_name_H-M   'P 1'
#
loop_
_entity.id
_entity.type
_entity.pdbx_description
1 polymer ?
#
loop_
_entity_poly.entity_id
_entity_poly.type
_entity_poly.pdbx_seq_one_letter_code
_entity_poly.pdbx_strand_id
1 'polypeptide(L)'
;MPRKCTVCGHPKRREIDRLLIQGGTIRGIAKQFRLNSNAVHRHKQGHLPVKLKEGAKMEEDKQSGNLWGELTGLRARAYAIRHYEATMPELFEAE
;
A
#
# COMPACT_ATOMS: atom_id res chain seq x y z
N MET A 1 -6.77 9.38 -38.24
CA MET A 1 -7.23 9.97 -36.96
C MET A 1 -6.76 9.11 -35.79
N PRO A 2 -6.11 9.69 -34.75
CA PRO A 2 -5.73 8.92 -33.58
C PRO A 2 -6.98 8.42 -32.86
N ARG A 3 -7.07 7.10 -32.62
CA ARG A 3 -8.19 6.53 -31.84
C ARG A 3 -8.16 7.12 -30.44
N LYS A 4 -9.23 7.83 -30.05
CA LYS A 4 -9.42 8.28 -28.66
C LYS A 4 -9.43 7.05 -27.75
N CYS A 5 -8.65 7.10 -26.67
CA CYS A 5 -8.60 6.01 -25.71
C CYS A 5 -9.97 5.89 -25.01
N THR A 6 -10.63 4.74 -25.18
CA THR A 6 -11.97 4.50 -24.60
C THR A 6 -11.95 4.52 -23.07
N VAL A 7 -10.81 4.19 -22.46
CA VAL A 7 -10.61 4.26 -21.00
C VAL A 7 -10.58 5.72 -20.51
N CYS A 8 -9.92 6.61 -21.27
CA CYS A 8 -9.85 8.03 -20.92
C CYS A 8 -11.21 8.72 -20.96
N GLY A 9 -12.10 8.28 -21.84
CA GLY A 9 -13.47 8.79 -21.95
C GLY A 9 -14.49 8.04 -21.08
N HIS A 10 -14.07 7.05 -20.30
CA HIS A 10 -14.99 6.25 -19.49
C HIS A 10 -15.40 7.02 -18.21
N PRO A 11 -16.69 7.04 -17.82
CA PRO A 11 -17.14 7.74 -16.61
C PRO A 11 -16.47 7.22 -15.33
N LYS A 12 -16.14 5.92 -15.30
CA LYS A 12 -15.41 5.27 -14.21
C LYS A 12 -13.89 5.22 -14.40
N ARG A 13 -13.30 6.14 -15.18
CA ARG A 13 -11.85 6.18 -15.44
C ARG A 13 -11.03 6.08 -14.14
N ARG A 14 -11.37 6.85 -13.11
CA ARG A 14 -10.65 6.86 -11.82
C ARG A 14 -10.62 5.50 -11.15
N GLU A 15 -11.71 4.74 -11.25
CA GLU A 15 -11.81 3.39 -10.68
C GLU A 15 -10.96 2.39 -11.46
N ILE A 16 -10.97 2.49 -12.79
CA ILE A 16 -10.11 1.69 -13.68
C ILE A 16 -8.63 1.97 -13.39
N ASP A 17 -8.26 3.24 -13.25
CA ASP A 17 -6.90 3.66 -12.90
C ASP A 17 -6.47 3.05 -11.56
N ARG A 18 -7.33 3.11 -10.54
CA ARG A 18 -7.08 2.49 -9.22
C ARG A 18 -6.86 0.98 -9.32
N LEU A 19 -7.73 0.26 -10.03
CA LEU A 19 -7.60 -1.19 -10.21
C LEU A 19 -6.34 -1.59 -10.99
N LEU A 20 -5.91 -0.78 -11.96
CA LEU A 20 -4.67 -0.99 -12.69
C LEU A 20 -3.41 -0.80 -11.82
N ILE A 21 -3.48 0.07 -10.81
CA ILE A 21 -2.41 0.33 -9.85
C ILE A 21 -2.35 -0.77 -8.79
N GLN A 22 -3.50 -1.24 -8.31
CA GLN A 22 -3.61 -2.34 -7.33
C GLN A 22 -3.18 -3.71 -7.89
N GLY A 23 -2.70 -3.79 -9.13
CA GLY A 23 -2.25 -5.06 -9.73
C GLY A 23 -3.36 -5.86 -10.40
N GLY A 24 -4.55 -5.28 -10.60
CA GLY A 24 -5.65 -5.94 -11.29
C GLY A 24 -5.27 -6.38 -12.72
N THR A 25 -5.74 -7.56 -13.13
CA THR A 25 -5.43 -8.10 -14.45
C THR A 25 -6.13 -7.29 -15.55
N ILE A 26 -5.40 -6.98 -16.63
CA ILE A 26 -5.93 -6.21 -17.77
C ILE A 26 -7.20 -6.85 -18.32
N ARG A 27 -7.23 -8.18 -18.43
CA ARG A 27 -8.39 -8.94 -18.91
C ARG A 27 -9.59 -8.87 -17.96
N GLY A 28 -9.37 -8.95 -16.65
CA GLY A 28 -10.43 -8.85 -15.65
C GLY A 28 -11.08 -7.46 -15.67
N ILE A 29 -10.25 -6.41 -15.66
CA ILE A 29 -10.70 -5.02 -15.72
C ILE A 29 -11.45 -4.76 -17.05
N ALA A 30 -10.89 -5.21 -18.17
CA ALA A 30 -11.54 -5.08 -19.47
C ALA A 30 -12.94 -5.73 -19.48
N LYS A 31 -13.08 -6.94 -18.92
CA LYS A 31 -14.37 -7.63 -18.82
C LYS A 31 -15.35 -6.89 -17.90
N GLN A 32 -14.89 -6.45 -16.72
CA GLN A 32 -15.71 -5.75 -15.72
C GLN A 32 -16.30 -4.44 -16.25
N PHE A 33 -15.51 -3.67 -17.00
CA PHE A 33 -15.94 -2.38 -17.53
C PHE A 33 -16.41 -2.45 -19.00
N ARG A 34 -16.54 -3.65 -19.57
CA ARG A 34 -16.88 -3.89 -20.99
C ARG A 34 -15.99 -3.08 -21.96
N LEU A 35 -14.70 -3.01 -21.64
CA LEU A 35 -13.68 -2.33 -22.43
C LEU A 35 -12.84 -3.35 -23.21
N ASN A 36 -12.17 -2.88 -24.26
CA ASN A 36 -11.22 -3.71 -24.98
C ASN A 36 -9.90 -3.83 -24.17
N SER A 37 -9.45 -5.07 -23.93
CA SER A 37 -8.17 -5.36 -23.26
C SER A 37 -6.98 -4.60 -23.87
N ASN A 38 -6.94 -4.43 -25.20
CA ASN A 38 -5.87 -3.67 -25.86
C ASN A 38 -5.95 -2.17 -25.56
N ALA A 39 -7.15 -1.62 -25.37
CA ALA A 39 -7.34 -0.22 -24.96
C ALA A 39 -6.89 -0.02 -23.51
N VAL A 40 -7.22 -0.95 -22.61
CA VAL A 40 -6.77 -0.95 -21.21
C VAL A 40 -5.24 -1.07 -21.12
N HIS A 41 -4.63 -1.93 -21.93
CA HIS A 41 -3.18 -2.07 -21.98
C HIS A 41 -2.48 -0.78 -22.44
N ARG A 42 -2.94 -0.19 -23.55
CA ARG A 42 -2.42 1.10 -24.03
C ARG A 42 -2.61 2.23 -23.02
N HIS A 43 -3.74 2.23 -22.33
CA HIS A 43 -4.03 3.20 -21.28
C HIS A 43 -3.03 3.10 -20.13
N LYS A 44 -2.76 1.88 -19.64
CA LYS A 44 -1.75 1.63 -18.60
C LYS A 44 -0.35 2.11 -19.00
N GLN A 45 0.01 1.92 -20.27
CA GLN A 45 1.33 2.26 -20.80
C GLN A 45 1.51 3.76 -21.06
N GLY A 46 0.51 4.46 -21.60
CA GLY A 46 0.67 5.83 -22.07
C GLY A 46 -0.13 6.91 -21.35
N HIS A 47 -1.15 6.55 -20.55
CA HIS A 47 -2.12 7.52 -20.01
C HIS A 47 -2.31 7.44 -18.49
N LEU A 48 -1.75 6.41 -17.84
CA LEU A 48 -1.83 6.27 -16.38
C LEU A 48 -0.93 7.35 -15.72
N PRO A 49 -1.49 8.26 -14.89
CA PRO A 49 -0.72 9.35 -14.31
C PRO A 49 0.42 8.84 -13.44
N VAL A 50 1.64 9.34 -13.66
CA VAL A 50 2.85 8.91 -12.92
C VAL A 50 2.69 9.12 -11.41
N LYS A 51 2.07 10.22 -10.99
CA LYS A 51 1.78 10.54 -9.58
C LYS A 51 0.97 9.47 -8.84
N LEU A 52 0.15 8.71 -9.56
CA LEU A 52 -0.67 7.64 -8.99
C LEU A 52 0.10 6.31 -8.88
N LYS A 53 1.16 6.10 -9.67
CA LYS A 53 2.09 4.98 -9.49
C LYS A 53 2.91 5.15 -8.21
N GLU A 54 3.25 6.38 -7.86
CA GLU A 54 4.02 6.72 -6.65
C GLU A 54 3.19 6.57 -5.38
N GLY A 55 1.91 6.95 -5.41
CA GLY A 55 1.03 6.86 -4.23
C GLY A 55 0.85 5.44 -3.67
N ALA A 56 0.89 4.41 -4.51
CA ALA A 56 0.86 3.01 -4.05
C ALA A 56 2.17 2.62 -3.35
N LYS A 57 3.31 3.08 -3.86
CA LYS A 57 4.62 2.88 -3.23
C LYS A 57 4.69 3.58 -1.87
N MET A 58 4.11 4.78 -1.77
CA MET A 58 4.08 5.52 -0.50
C MET A 58 3.24 4.85 0.60
N GLU A 59 2.22 4.05 0.25
CA GLU A 59 1.40 3.35 1.25
C GLU A 59 2.13 2.13 1.81
N GLU A 60 2.82 1.35 0.97
CA GLU A 60 3.72 0.26 1.42
C GLU A 60 4.84 0.78 2.32
N ASP A 61 5.44 1.93 1.97
CA ASP A 61 6.51 2.55 2.75
C ASP A 61 6.01 3.03 4.12
N LYS A 62 4.79 3.61 4.18
CA LYS A 62 4.15 4.03 5.44
C LYS A 62 3.81 2.84 6.34
N GLN A 63 3.27 1.78 5.75
CA GLN A 63 2.90 0.58 6.49
C GLN A 63 4.14 -0.17 7.00
N SER A 64 5.26 -0.11 6.28
CA SER A 64 6.53 -0.62 6.81
C SER A 64 7.03 0.25 7.97
N GLY A 65 6.96 1.58 7.85
CA GLY A 65 7.38 2.51 8.90
C GLY A 65 6.59 2.39 10.21
N ASN A 66 5.28 2.14 10.14
CA ASN A 66 4.45 1.99 11.33
C ASN A 66 4.80 0.72 12.13
N LEU A 67 5.07 -0.39 11.43
CA LEU A 67 5.34 -1.68 12.04
C LEU A 67 6.69 -1.69 12.76
N TRP A 68 7.69 -1.01 12.18
CA TRP A 68 8.98 -0.78 12.84
C TRP A 68 8.84 0.07 14.11
N GLY A 69 7.98 1.10 14.08
CA GLY A 69 7.66 1.91 15.26
C GLY A 69 7.03 1.08 16.38
N GLU A 70 6.03 0.26 16.05
CA GLU A 70 5.37 -0.64 17.00
C GLU A 70 6.34 -1.68 17.59
N LEU A 71 7.16 -2.32 16.76
CA LEU A 71 8.18 -3.29 17.21
C LEU A 71 9.20 -2.65 18.14
N THR A 72 9.64 -1.43 17.83
CA THR A 72 10.60 -0.68 18.66
C THR A 72 9.99 -0.29 20.00
N GLY A 73 8.72 0.15 20.01
CA GLY A 73 7.98 0.42 21.25
C GLY A 73 7.74 -0.83 22.11
N LEU A 74 7.43 -1.97 21.49
CA LEU A 74 7.34 -3.27 22.19
C LEU A 74 8.68 -3.68 22.79
N ARG A 75 9.77 -3.57 22.02
CA ARG A 75 11.13 -3.85 22.50
C ARG A 75 11.47 -2.96 23.70
N ALA A 76 11.25 -1.65 23.61
CA ALA A 76 11.54 -0.71 24.70
C ALA A 76 10.77 -1.06 25.99
N ARG A 77 9.49 -1.43 25.89
CA ARG A 77 8.68 -1.87 27.03
C ARG A 77 9.21 -3.17 27.64
N ALA A 78 9.59 -4.15 26.83
CA ALA A 78 10.17 -5.40 27.30
C ALA A 78 11.51 -5.18 28.03
N TYR A 79 12.37 -4.28 27.51
CA TYR A 79 13.60 -3.89 28.19
C TYR A 79 13.32 -3.18 29.52
N ALA A 80 12.31 -2.31 29.59
CA ALA A 80 11.95 -1.61 30.83
C ALA A 80 11.48 -2.59 31.93
N ILE A 81 10.68 -3.60 31.58
CA ILE A 81 10.25 -4.65 32.52
C ILE A 81 11.48 -5.42 33.04
N ARG A 82 12.34 -5.86 32.13
CA ARG A 82 13.57 -6.59 32.49
C ARG A 82 14.55 -5.74 33.33
N HIS A 83 14.62 -4.42 33.08
CA HIS A 83 15.50 -3.54 33.84
C HIS A 83 14.94 -3.18 35.22
N TYR A 84 13.62 -3.07 35.36
CA TYR A 84 12.97 -2.87 36.66
C TYR A 84 13.20 -4.08 37.60
N GLU A 85 13.20 -5.30 37.07
CA GLU A 85 13.56 -6.52 37.82
C GLU A 85 15.04 -6.55 38.23
N ALA A 86 15.93 -5.89 37.48
CA ALA A 86 17.37 -5.87 37.76
C ALA A 86 17.80 -4.77 38.76
N THR A 87 16.95 -3.76 39.02
CA THR A 87 17.28 -2.61 39.88
C THR A 87 16.66 -2.66 41.28
N MET A 88 15.96 -3.73 41.67
CA MET A 88 15.57 -3.97 43.08
C MET A 88 16.03 -5.34 43.58
N PRO A 89 17.29 -5.49 44.02
CA PRO A 89 17.74 -6.67 44.75
C PRO A 89 17.20 -6.72 46.20
N GLU A 90 16.74 -5.60 46.76
CA GLU A 90 16.51 -5.45 48.21
C GLU A 90 15.04 -5.54 48.66
N LEU A 91 14.07 -5.79 47.77
CA LEU A 91 12.66 -5.96 48.18
C LEU A 91 12.23 -7.42 48.36
N PHE A 92 13.16 -8.38 48.32
CA PHE A 92 12.87 -9.81 48.47
C PHE A 92 13.59 -10.48 49.65
N GLU A 93 14.20 -9.72 50.58
CA GLU A 93 14.73 -10.22 51.85
C GLU A 93 14.05 -9.57 53.05
N ALA A 94 12.74 -9.79 53.18
CA ALA A 94 12.01 -9.49 54.42
C ALA A 94 11.00 -10.61 54.70
N GLU A 95 11.51 -11.78 55.05
CA GLU A 95 10.84 -12.78 55.89
C GLU A 95 11.87 -13.59 56.69
#